data_AF-A0A8J5JMB6-F1
#
_entry.id   AF-A0A8J5JMB6-F1
#
_cell.length_a   1.000
_cell.length_b   1.000
_cell.length_c   1.000
_cell.angle_alpha   90.00
_cell.angle_beta   90.00
_cell.angle_gamma   90.00
#
_symmetry.space_group_name_H-M   'P 1'
#
loop_
_entity.id
_entity.type
_entity.pdbx_description
1 polymer ?
#
loop_
_entity_poly.entity_id
_entity_poly.type
_entity_poly.pdbx_seq_one_letter_code
_entity_poly.pdbx_strand_id
1 'polypeptide(L)'
;MAPIVKRRRYEACFKLKVIAYAQSHNNCAASREYGVTEKMVRDWRSKEHLLRSMPRIKCAMRRGTAHWPILEKHAVDIVHEQRQNGYIVSRNMIRIWELKWAKQNQEHSKDFKATASWCSRFMERSNLVLRQKTKIAQKLPADLNCGNMRAPELDVLCDFVIKAWNDINVETGIKSFKKCGISNSMDGMEDDMLWEDEDETEAEATSSDLEFDPYDDATINVSQDVLEELMISDVDDVDFEGF
;
A
#
# COMPACT_ATOMS: atom_id res chain seq x y z
N MET A 1 40.90 -31.08 -3.96
CA MET A 1 39.81 -30.07 -3.98
C MET A 1 40.34 -28.78 -4.59
N ALA A 2 39.75 -28.27 -5.67
CA ALA A 2 40.14 -26.97 -6.21
C ALA A 2 39.71 -25.85 -5.26
N PRO A 3 40.53 -24.81 -5.05
CA PRO A 3 40.18 -23.70 -4.16
C PRO A 3 38.94 -22.97 -4.68
N ILE A 4 37.97 -22.72 -3.80
CA ILE A 4 36.75 -21.96 -4.11
C ILE A 4 37.15 -20.51 -4.35
N VAL A 5 37.15 -20.09 -5.62
CA VAL A 5 37.46 -18.70 -5.99
C VAL A 5 36.25 -17.82 -5.65
N LYS A 6 36.41 -16.93 -4.67
CA LYS A 6 35.39 -15.93 -4.33
C LYS A 6 35.25 -14.91 -5.47
N ARG A 7 34.02 -14.67 -5.93
CA ARG A 7 33.71 -13.64 -6.93
C ARG A 7 34.01 -12.25 -6.37
N ARG A 8 34.82 -11.47 -7.08
CA ARG A 8 35.15 -10.07 -6.73
C ARG A 8 34.12 -9.09 -7.28
N ARG A 9 33.86 -8.03 -6.52
CA ARG A 9 33.02 -6.89 -6.93
C ARG A 9 33.91 -5.66 -7.18
N TYR A 10 33.59 -4.87 -8.19
CA TYR A 10 34.35 -3.69 -8.58
C TYR A 10 33.42 -2.51 -8.80
N GLU A 11 33.74 -1.39 -8.17
CA GLU A 11 33.02 -0.12 -8.30
C GLU A 11 33.25 0.53 -9.66
N ALA A 12 32.30 1.34 -10.13
CA ALA A 12 32.40 2.01 -11.42
C ALA A 12 33.62 2.96 -11.50
N CYS A 13 33.95 3.67 -10.43
CA CYS A 13 35.14 4.52 -10.37
C CYS A 13 36.44 3.73 -10.60
N PHE A 14 36.56 2.56 -9.98
CA PHE A 14 37.70 1.67 -10.14
C PHE A 14 37.78 1.17 -11.58
N LYS A 15 36.66 0.72 -12.15
CA LYS A 15 36.60 0.28 -13.55
C LYS A 15 37.03 1.39 -14.51
N LEU A 16 36.59 2.63 -14.29
CA LEU A 16 37.00 3.79 -15.09
C LEU A 16 38.50 4.10 -14.95
N LYS A 17 39.07 3.96 -13.74
CA LYS A 17 40.52 4.10 -13.51
C LYS A 17 41.30 3.06 -14.32
N VAL A 18 40.86 1.80 -14.29
CA VAL A 18 41.48 0.70 -15.05
C VAL A 18 41.35 0.94 -16.55
N ILE A 19 40.21 1.45 -17.02
CA ILE A 19 40.01 1.82 -18.44
C ILE A 19 40.97 2.94 -18.86
N ALA A 20 41.10 4.01 -18.08
CA ALA A 20 41.99 5.12 -18.39
C ALA A 20 43.47 4.67 -18.49
N TYR A 21 43.88 3.76 -17.61
CA TYR A 21 45.20 3.13 -17.69
C TYR A 21 45.33 2.24 -18.94
N ALA A 22 44.31 1.45 -19.27
CA ALA A 22 44.32 0.59 -20.46
C ALA A 22 44.29 1.39 -21.78
N GLN A 23 43.74 2.60 -21.79
CA GLN A 23 43.75 3.53 -22.94
C GLN A 23 45.12 4.17 -23.17
N SER A 24 45.85 4.50 -22.09
CA SER A 24 47.21 5.04 -22.19
C SER A 24 48.27 3.95 -22.45
N HIS A 25 48.01 2.73 -21.99
CA HIS A 25 48.87 1.57 -22.16
C HIS A 25 48.18 0.50 -23.02
N ASN A 26 48.00 -0.71 -22.48
CA ASN A 26 47.26 -1.79 -23.11
C ASN A 26 46.47 -2.61 -22.06
N ASN A 27 45.55 -3.46 -22.52
CA ASN A 27 44.67 -4.23 -21.62
C ASN A 27 45.46 -5.23 -20.74
N CYS A 28 46.50 -5.84 -21.29
CA CYS A 28 47.33 -6.82 -20.57
C CYS A 28 48.14 -6.15 -19.43
N ALA A 29 48.66 -4.95 -19.66
CA ALA A 29 49.35 -4.14 -18.67
C ALA A 29 48.38 -3.73 -17.56
N ALA A 30 47.17 -3.30 -17.91
CA ALA A 30 46.13 -2.98 -16.93
C ALA A 30 45.73 -4.21 -16.08
N SER A 31 45.68 -5.39 -16.70
CA SER A 31 45.38 -6.64 -16.02
C SER A 31 46.44 -6.96 -14.95
N ARG A 32 47.73 -6.81 -15.28
CA ARG A 32 48.85 -7.01 -14.36
C ARG A 32 48.89 -5.97 -13.24
N GLU A 33 48.74 -4.69 -13.59
CA GLU A 33 48.81 -3.56 -12.64
C GLU A 33 47.70 -3.63 -11.58
N TYR A 34 46.46 -3.92 -12.00
CA TYR A 34 45.29 -3.85 -11.13
C TYR A 34 44.80 -5.22 -10.62
N GLY A 35 45.49 -6.31 -10.97
CA GLY A 35 45.11 -7.67 -10.55
C GLY A 35 43.71 -8.10 -11.03
N VAL A 36 43.27 -7.58 -12.19
CA VAL A 36 41.99 -7.90 -12.83
C VAL A 36 42.23 -8.73 -14.08
N THR A 37 41.31 -9.60 -14.47
CA THR A 37 41.49 -10.37 -15.72
C THR A 37 41.39 -9.45 -16.94
N GLU A 38 42.27 -9.62 -17.92
CA GLU A 38 42.26 -8.85 -19.18
C GLU A 38 40.88 -8.84 -19.87
N LYS A 39 40.15 -9.98 -19.82
CA LYS A 39 38.76 -10.07 -20.30
C LYS A 39 37.85 -9.03 -19.64
N MET A 40 37.99 -8.82 -18.33
CA MET A 40 37.19 -7.82 -17.62
C MET A 40 37.54 -6.41 -18.07
N VAL A 41 38.83 -6.12 -18.28
CA VAL A 41 39.28 -4.83 -18.81
C VAL A 41 38.66 -4.57 -20.18
N ARG A 42 38.66 -5.57 -21.07
CA ARG A 42 38.02 -5.50 -22.38
C ARG A 42 36.52 -5.24 -22.27
N ASP A 43 35.80 -6.03 -21.46
CA ASP A 43 34.36 -5.88 -21.26
C ASP A 43 33.98 -4.51 -20.68
N TRP A 44 34.80 -3.97 -19.77
CA TRP A 44 34.59 -2.65 -19.18
C TRP A 44 34.83 -1.54 -20.20
N ARG A 45 35.84 -1.66 -21.05
CA ARG A 45 36.08 -0.71 -22.16
C ARG A 45 34.91 -0.68 -23.14
N SER A 46 34.37 -1.84 -23.53
CA SER A 46 33.19 -1.90 -24.41
C SER A 46 31.95 -1.24 -23.79
N LYS A 47 31.86 -1.21 -22.46
CA LYS A 47 30.74 -0.62 -21.70
C LYS A 47 31.12 0.71 -21.04
N GLU A 48 32.16 1.39 -21.52
CA GLU A 48 32.69 2.61 -20.90
C GLU A 48 31.61 3.70 -20.76
N HIS A 49 30.80 3.91 -21.80
CA HIS A 49 29.72 4.91 -21.76
C HIS A 49 28.70 4.62 -20.63
N LEU A 50 28.34 3.34 -20.41
CA LEU A 50 27.47 2.93 -19.30
C LEU A 50 28.14 3.11 -17.93
N LEU A 51 29.46 2.90 -17.85
CA LEU A 51 30.23 3.10 -16.63
C LEU A 51 30.36 4.59 -16.27
N ARG A 52 30.35 5.48 -17.28
CA ARG A 52 30.33 6.93 -17.09
C ARG A 52 28.95 7.46 -16.67
N SER A 53 27.86 6.85 -17.18
CA SER A 53 26.50 7.27 -16.81
C SER A 53 26.07 6.76 -15.43
N MET A 54 26.65 5.66 -14.94
CA MET A 54 26.27 5.10 -13.64
C MET A 54 26.97 5.81 -12.44
N PRO A 55 26.34 5.82 -11.26
CA PRO A 55 26.98 6.35 -10.04
C PRO A 55 28.31 5.66 -9.73
N ARG A 56 29.32 6.44 -9.34
CA ARG A 56 30.72 6.01 -9.15
C ARG A 56 30.89 4.81 -8.20
N ILE A 57 30.08 4.75 -7.15
CA ILE A 57 30.14 3.71 -6.09
C ILE A 57 29.43 2.42 -6.52
N LYS A 58 28.53 2.47 -7.52
CA LYS A 58 27.77 1.28 -7.92
C LYS A 58 28.66 0.30 -8.67
N CYS A 59 28.45 -1.00 -8.42
CA CYS A 59 29.19 -2.07 -9.08
C CYS A 59 28.55 -2.55 -10.40
N ALA A 60 27.23 -2.40 -10.55
CA ALA A 60 26.49 -2.79 -11.75
C ALA A 60 25.10 -2.13 -11.79
N MET A 61 24.53 -1.98 -12.97
CA MET A 61 23.16 -1.51 -13.19
C MET A 61 22.15 -2.67 -13.07
N ARG A 62 22.10 -3.34 -11.92
CA ARG A 62 21.22 -4.52 -11.73
C ARG A 62 19.73 -4.19 -11.61
N ARG A 63 19.39 -2.92 -11.33
CA ARG A 63 18.02 -2.48 -10.99
C ARG A 63 17.52 -1.37 -11.93
N GLY A 64 17.89 -1.42 -13.21
CA GLY A 64 17.58 -0.35 -14.17
C GLY A 64 16.42 -0.66 -15.12
N THR A 65 16.17 -1.93 -15.42
CA THR A 65 15.26 -2.31 -16.51
C THR A 65 14.04 -3.03 -15.97
N ALA A 66 12.86 -2.58 -16.40
CA ALA A 66 11.59 -3.27 -16.20
C ALA A 66 11.61 -4.59 -16.97
N HIS A 67 11.16 -5.67 -16.33
CA HIS A 67 10.97 -6.94 -17.05
C HIS A 67 9.72 -6.88 -17.93
N TRP A 68 8.70 -6.16 -17.46
CA TRP A 68 7.45 -5.90 -18.17
C TRP A 68 7.26 -4.39 -18.37
N PRO A 69 7.96 -3.77 -19.34
CA PRO A 69 7.95 -2.31 -19.50
C PRO A 69 6.57 -1.74 -19.87
N ILE A 70 5.78 -2.48 -20.66
CA ILE A 70 4.43 -2.05 -21.07
C ILE A 70 3.48 -2.08 -19.88
N LEU A 71 3.50 -3.18 -19.12
CA LEU A 71 2.75 -3.33 -17.87
C LEU A 71 3.12 -2.23 -16.87
N GLU A 72 4.41 -1.98 -16.66
CA GLU A 72 4.84 -0.94 -15.71
C GLU A 72 4.44 0.47 -16.17
N LYS A 73 4.34 0.73 -17.47
CA LYS A 73 3.81 1.99 -17.99
C LYS A 73 2.33 2.15 -17.63
N HIS A 74 1.52 1.13 -17.92
CA HIS A 74 0.10 1.10 -17.56
C HIS A 74 -0.12 1.32 -16.05
N ALA A 75 0.66 0.62 -15.21
CA ALA A 75 0.58 0.76 -13.75
C ALA A 75 0.87 2.20 -13.29
N VAL A 76 1.82 2.88 -13.92
CA VAL A 76 2.14 4.29 -13.63
C VAL A 76 0.97 5.19 -14.00
N ASP A 77 0.38 4.99 -15.18
CA ASP A 77 -0.73 5.80 -15.67
C ASP A 77 -1.95 5.70 -14.74
N ILE A 78 -2.35 4.48 -14.33
CA ILE A 78 -3.44 4.29 -13.36
C ILE A 78 -3.11 4.94 -12.01
N VAL A 79 -1.90 4.76 -11.48
CA VAL A 79 -1.52 5.37 -10.19
C VAL A 79 -1.63 6.90 -10.26
N HIS A 80 -1.26 7.51 -11.39
CA HIS A 80 -1.37 8.95 -11.57
C HIS A 80 -2.82 9.42 -11.67
N GLU A 81 -3.65 8.75 -12.46
CA GLU A 81 -5.08 9.05 -12.60
C GLU A 81 -5.78 9.00 -11.23
N GLN A 82 -5.59 7.91 -10.50
CA GLN A 82 -6.19 7.71 -9.18
C GLN A 82 -5.75 8.78 -8.18
N ARG A 83 -4.48 9.21 -8.25
CA ARG A 83 -3.96 10.30 -7.42
C ARG A 83 -4.46 11.68 -7.83
N GLN A 84 -4.72 11.91 -9.13
CA GLN A 84 -5.34 13.14 -9.63
C GLN A 84 -6.78 13.25 -9.14
N ASN A 85 -7.50 12.13 -9.10
CA ASN A 85 -8.86 12.01 -8.57
C ASN A 85 -8.90 12.05 -7.02
N GLY A 86 -7.73 12.04 -6.36
CA GLY A 86 -7.61 12.21 -4.92
C GLY A 86 -7.67 10.91 -4.11
N TYR A 87 -7.63 9.75 -4.75
CA TYR A 87 -7.63 8.44 -4.08
C TYR A 87 -6.24 8.04 -3.58
N ILE A 88 -6.20 7.31 -2.46
CA ILE A 88 -4.96 6.68 -1.96
C ILE A 88 -4.74 5.39 -2.72
N VAL A 89 -3.55 5.27 -3.31
CA VAL A 89 -3.14 4.05 -3.98
C VAL A 89 -2.18 3.28 -3.09
N SER A 90 -2.65 2.16 -2.54
CA SER A 90 -1.86 1.22 -1.75
C SER A 90 -1.07 0.25 -2.62
N ARG A 91 -0.06 -0.42 -2.05
CA ARG A 91 0.70 -1.47 -2.77
C ARG A 91 -0.17 -2.63 -3.19
N ASN A 92 -1.09 -3.07 -2.34
CA ASN A 92 -1.98 -4.19 -2.63
C ASN A 92 -2.94 -3.83 -3.76
N MET A 93 -3.43 -2.59 -3.76
CA MET A 93 -4.28 -2.08 -4.84
C MET A 93 -3.58 -2.13 -6.20
N ILE A 94 -2.34 -1.65 -6.29
CA ILE A 94 -1.51 -1.74 -7.50
C ILE A 94 -1.36 -3.20 -7.95
N ARG A 95 -1.13 -4.12 -7.02
CA ARG A 95 -0.96 -5.54 -7.35
C ARG A 95 -2.24 -6.16 -7.90
N ILE A 96 -3.40 -5.83 -7.33
CA ILE A 96 -4.70 -6.32 -7.78
C ILE A 96 -5.01 -5.80 -9.19
N TRP A 97 -4.86 -4.49 -9.42
CA TRP A 97 -5.08 -3.88 -10.73
C TRP A 97 -4.19 -4.50 -11.81
N GLU A 98 -2.91 -4.67 -11.52
CA GLU A 98 -1.96 -5.20 -12.49
C GLU A 98 -2.12 -6.71 -12.73
N LEU A 99 -2.62 -7.48 -11.74
CA LEU A 99 -3.02 -8.87 -11.98
C LEU A 99 -4.23 -8.96 -12.92
N LYS A 100 -5.22 -8.07 -12.75
CA LYS A 100 -6.40 -8.00 -13.64
C LYS A 100 -5.95 -7.65 -15.07
N TRP A 101 -5.12 -6.62 -15.21
CA TRP A 101 -4.59 -6.20 -16.50
C TRP A 101 -3.73 -7.27 -17.18
N ALA A 102 -2.88 -7.97 -16.41
CA ALA A 102 -2.02 -9.03 -16.93
C ALA A 102 -2.80 -10.25 -17.48
N LYS A 103 -3.96 -10.58 -16.88
CA LYS A 103 -4.84 -11.63 -17.39
C LYS A 103 -5.44 -11.28 -18.74
N GLN A 104 -5.75 -9.99 -18.97
CA GLN A 104 -6.28 -9.50 -20.24
C GLN A 104 -5.19 -9.30 -21.30
N ASN A 105 -3.96 -8.99 -20.87
CA ASN A 105 -2.83 -8.66 -21.73
C ASN A 105 -1.69 -9.69 -21.58
N GLN A 106 -2.00 -10.96 -21.90
CA GLN A 106 -1.08 -12.07 -21.64
C GLN A 106 0.21 -12.00 -22.48
N GLU A 107 0.16 -11.42 -23.68
CA GLU A 107 1.35 -11.23 -24.53
C GLU A 107 2.42 -10.36 -23.87
N HIS A 108 2.02 -9.40 -23.04
CA HIS A 108 2.91 -8.45 -22.38
C HIS A 108 3.23 -8.81 -20.92
N SER A 109 2.58 -9.85 -20.40
CA SER A 109 2.55 -10.16 -18.97
C SER A 109 2.77 -11.65 -18.68
N LYS A 110 3.48 -12.34 -19.57
CA LYS A 110 3.77 -13.78 -19.41
C LYS A 110 4.40 -14.05 -18.03
N ASP A 111 3.80 -15.01 -17.31
CA ASP A 111 4.20 -15.45 -15.96
C ASP A 111 4.20 -14.34 -14.88
N PHE A 112 3.45 -13.26 -15.10
CA PHE A 112 3.30 -12.20 -14.11
C PHE A 112 2.50 -12.67 -12.90
N LYS A 113 3.04 -12.41 -11.69
CA LYS A 113 2.44 -12.81 -10.40
C LYS A 113 2.21 -11.64 -9.44
N ALA A 114 2.45 -10.40 -9.88
CA ALA A 114 2.42 -9.19 -9.06
C ALA A 114 3.02 -9.39 -7.65
N THR A 115 4.21 -9.95 -7.53
CA THR A 115 4.82 -10.23 -6.21
C THR A 115 5.09 -8.94 -5.42
N ALA A 116 5.19 -9.02 -4.09
CA ALA A 116 5.55 -7.88 -3.23
C ALA A 116 6.89 -7.25 -3.65
N SER A 117 7.85 -8.11 -4.03
CA SER A 117 9.16 -7.70 -4.55
C SER A 117 9.04 -6.97 -5.88
N TRP A 118 8.15 -7.40 -6.78
CA TRP A 118 7.88 -6.67 -8.02
C TRP A 118 7.29 -5.30 -7.71
N CYS A 119 6.26 -5.20 -6.86
CA CYS A 119 5.61 -3.94 -6.53
C CYS A 119 6.60 -2.94 -5.90
N SER A 120 7.44 -3.40 -4.98
CA SER A 120 8.49 -2.56 -4.36
C SER A 120 9.48 -2.03 -5.39
N ARG A 121 9.97 -2.91 -6.29
CA ARG A 121 10.92 -2.51 -7.35
C ARG A 121 10.27 -1.61 -8.40
N PHE A 122 9.03 -1.88 -8.76
CA PHE A 122 8.21 -1.04 -9.63
C PHE A 122 8.16 0.38 -9.08
N MET A 123 7.73 0.55 -7.83
CA MET A 123 7.65 1.85 -7.17
C MET A 123 9.00 2.57 -7.11
N GLU A 124 10.08 1.85 -6.77
CA GLU A 124 11.44 2.41 -6.75
C GLU A 124 11.86 2.93 -8.14
N ARG A 125 11.52 2.20 -9.21
CA ARG A 125 11.88 2.59 -10.58
C ARG A 125 11.05 3.75 -11.11
N SER A 126 9.75 3.79 -10.78
CA SER A 126 8.83 4.85 -11.21
C SER A 126 8.85 6.07 -10.28
N ASN A 127 9.70 6.08 -9.25
CA ASN A 127 9.77 7.12 -8.22
C ASN A 127 8.41 7.38 -7.53
N LEU A 128 7.59 6.34 -7.39
CA LEU A 128 6.32 6.42 -6.69
C LEU A 128 6.54 6.22 -5.19
N VAL A 129 6.09 7.18 -4.40
CA VAL A 129 6.04 7.08 -2.92
C VAL A 129 4.62 6.83 -2.47
N LEU A 130 4.43 6.08 -1.37
CA LEU A 130 3.13 6.00 -0.70
C LEU A 130 2.88 7.34 -0.03
N ARG A 131 1.94 8.13 -0.56
CA ARG A 131 1.59 9.42 0.02
C ARG A 131 0.36 9.24 0.91
N GLN A 132 0.49 9.54 2.19
CA GLN A 132 -0.67 9.68 3.08
C GLN A 132 -0.97 11.18 3.24
N LYS A 133 -2.07 11.60 2.62
CA LYS A 133 -3.04 12.63 3.04
C LYS A 133 -3.99 12.87 1.88
N THR A 134 -5.19 12.31 1.98
CA THR A 134 -6.33 12.58 1.11
C THR A 134 -6.89 13.96 1.40
N LYS A 135 -7.39 14.63 0.37
CA LYS A 135 -8.11 15.90 0.48
C LYS A 135 -9.59 15.72 0.82
N ILE A 136 -10.10 14.50 0.83
CA ILE A 136 -11.49 14.20 1.17
C ILE A 136 -11.59 14.24 2.69
N ALA A 137 -11.63 15.45 3.25
CA ALA A 137 -12.39 15.65 4.47
C ALA A 137 -13.86 15.39 4.10
N GLN A 138 -14.62 14.69 4.95
CA GLN A 138 -16.06 14.61 4.80
C GLN A 138 -16.59 16.04 4.60
N LYS A 139 -17.34 16.30 3.52
CA LYS A 139 -18.03 17.58 3.36
C LYS A 139 -18.98 17.70 4.55
N LEU A 140 -18.79 18.71 5.38
CA LEU A 140 -19.76 19.02 6.42
C LEU A 140 -21.10 19.33 5.75
N PRO A 141 -22.23 18.92 6.36
CA PRO A 141 -23.53 19.33 5.89
C PRO A 141 -23.60 20.88 5.88
N ALA A 142 -24.33 21.43 4.90
CA ALA A 142 -24.31 22.86 4.58
C ALA A 142 -24.85 23.76 5.71
N ASP A 143 -25.50 23.15 6.70
CA ASP A 143 -26.01 23.76 7.92
C ASP A 143 -24.92 24.10 8.96
N LEU A 144 -23.71 23.53 8.83
CA LEU A 144 -22.59 23.75 9.76
C LEU A 144 -21.53 24.75 9.26
N ASN A 145 -21.89 25.65 8.36
CA ASN A 145 -21.01 26.68 7.80
C ASN A 145 -20.61 27.75 8.84
N CYS A 146 -19.70 27.45 9.75
CA CYS A 146 -18.91 28.47 10.45
C CYS A 146 -17.48 27.95 10.75
N GLY A 147 -16.49 28.76 10.37
CA GLY A 147 -15.07 28.45 10.47
C GLY A 147 -14.61 28.14 11.90
N ASN A 148 -13.47 27.45 12.00
CA ASN A 148 -12.80 27.06 13.25
C ASN A 148 -13.77 26.70 14.38
N MET A 149 -14.34 25.48 14.33
CA MET A 149 -15.15 24.93 15.41
C MET A 149 -14.46 25.17 16.75
N ARG A 150 -15.08 26.03 17.55
CA ARG A 150 -14.76 26.16 18.97
C ARG A 150 -15.63 25.15 19.72
N ALA A 151 -15.09 24.59 20.80
CA ALA A 151 -15.90 23.80 21.70
C ALA A 151 -17.13 24.63 22.12
N PRO A 152 -18.35 24.05 22.14
CA PRO A 152 -19.53 24.72 22.67
C PRO A 152 -19.29 25.22 24.08
N GLU A 153 -19.98 26.30 24.47
CA GLU A 153 -20.01 26.70 25.87
C GLU A 153 -20.63 25.58 26.73
N LEU A 154 -20.19 25.47 27.98
CA LEU A 154 -20.49 24.33 28.85
C LEU A 154 -22.00 24.15 29.08
N ASP A 155 -22.73 25.26 29.12
CA ASP A 155 -24.19 25.34 29.21
C ASP A 155 -24.88 24.66 28.03
N VAL A 156 -24.46 24.95 26.79
CA VAL A 156 -24.99 24.32 25.57
C VAL A 156 -24.77 22.81 25.59
N LEU A 157 -23.62 22.38 26.11
CA LEU A 157 -23.29 20.97 26.30
C LEU A 157 -24.19 20.31 27.35
N CYS A 158 -24.41 20.98 28.49
CA CYS A 158 -25.31 20.50 29.54
C CYS A 158 -26.76 20.39 29.05
N ASP A 159 -27.27 21.39 28.33
CA ASP A 159 -28.62 21.38 27.78
C ASP A 159 -28.83 20.24 26.78
N PHE A 160 -27.83 19.99 25.93
CA PHE A 160 -27.86 18.87 24.99
C PHE A 160 -27.91 17.52 25.72
N VAL A 161 -27.08 17.35 26.75
CA VAL A 161 -27.08 16.14 27.58
C VAL A 161 -28.44 15.97 28.25
N ILE A 162 -28.99 17.01 28.87
CA ILE A 162 -30.30 16.96 29.54
C ILE A 162 -31.41 16.58 28.55
N LYS A 163 -31.42 17.20 27.38
CA LYS A 163 -32.42 16.91 26.34
C LYS A 163 -32.33 15.47 25.86
N ALA A 164 -31.11 14.99 25.57
CA ALA A 164 -30.89 13.61 25.16
C ALA A 164 -31.31 12.61 26.25
N TRP A 165 -31.05 12.90 27.52
CA TRP A 165 -31.48 12.05 28.63
C TRP A 165 -33.00 12.04 28.84
N ASN A 166 -33.68 13.16 28.60
CA ASN A 166 -35.14 13.24 28.68
C ASN A 166 -35.85 12.54 27.52
N ASP A 167 -35.19 12.42 26.37
CA ASP A 167 -35.71 11.68 25.20
C ASP A 167 -35.59 10.16 25.37
N ILE A 168 -34.78 9.67 26.32
CA ILE A 168 -34.67 8.24 26.65
C ILE A 168 -35.88 7.82 27.50
N ASN A 169 -36.56 6.76 27.08
CA ASN A 169 -37.65 6.18 27.88
C ASN A 169 -37.11 5.68 29.22
N VAL A 170 -37.75 6.10 30.31
CA VAL A 170 -37.42 5.71 31.69
C VAL A 170 -37.40 4.18 31.86
N GLU A 171 -38.27 3.44 31.16
CA GLU A 171 -38.26 1.98 31.19
C GLU A 171 -36.99 1.37 30.60
N THR A 172 -36.43 1.97 29.55
CA THR A 172 -35.15 1.55 28.94
C THR A 172 -33.99 1.87 29.88
N GLY A 173 -34.06 3.01 30.58
CA GLY A 173 -33.13 3.33 31.66
C GLY A 173 -33.18 2.28 32.77
N ILE A 174 -34.36 2.01 33.33
CA ILE A 174 -34.55 1.02 34.40
C ILE A 174 -34.10 -0.38 33.97
N LYS A 175 -34.47 -0.83 32.76
CA LYS A 175 -34.05 -2.14 32.22
C LYS A 175 -32.53 -2.25 32.05
N SER A 176 -31.87 -1.19 31.60
CA SER A 176 -30.40 -1.19 31.47
C SER A 176 -29.70 -1.18 32.83
N PHE A 177 -30.18 -0.40 33.81
CA PHE A 177 -29.64 -0.44 35.18
C PHE A 177 -29.83 -1.81 35.87
N LYS A 178 -30.96 -2.49 35.61
CA LYS A 178 -31.21 -3.87 36.08
C LYS A 178 -30.36 -4.90 35.34
N LYS A 179 -30.25 -4.82 34.00
CA LYS A 179 -29.38 -5.70 33.18
C LYS A 179 -27.90 -5.57 33.53
N CYS A 180 -27.44 -4.37 33.89
CA CYS A 180 -26.08 -4.13 34.37
C CYS A 180 -25.89 -4.40 35.87
N GLY A 181 -26.92 -4.87 36.59
CA GLY A 181 -26.85 -5.23 38.01
C GLY A 181 -26.61 -4.06 38.97
N ILE A 182 -26.81 -2.81 38.53
CA ILE A 182 -26.56 -1.60 39.33
C ILE A 182 -27.72 -1.32 40.30
N SER A 183 -28.94 -1.71 39.95
CA SER A 183 -30.16 -1.45 40.74
C SER A 183 -30.95 -2.71 41.11
N ASN A 184 -30.33 -3.90 41.09
CA ASN A 184 -31.02 -5.13 41.49
C ASN A 184 -31.24 -5.16 43.01
N SER A 185 -32.41 -5.66 43.44
CA SER A 185 -32.69 -5.93 44.86
C SER A 185 -31.73 -7.00 45.38
N MET A 186 -31.23 -6.85 46.61
CA MET A 186 -30.31 -7.82 47.24
C MET A 186 -30.94 -9.20 47.52
N ASP A 187 -32.23 -9.38 47.25
CA ASP A 187 -32.98 -10.63 47.48
C ASP A 187 -32.83 -11.66 46.34
N GLY A 188 -32.21 -11.28 45.21
CA GLY A 188 -31.89 -12.20 44.11
C GLY A 188 -33.10 -12.67 43.28
N MET A 189 -34.26 -12.03 43.43
CA MET A 189 -35.50 -12.43 42.73
C MET A 189 -35.65 -11.82 41.33
N GLU A 190 -34.74 -10.93 40.90
CA GLU A 190 -34.79 -10.22 39.61
C GLU A 190 -33.67 -10.63 38.62
N ASP A 191 -32.94 -11.72 38.87
CA ASP A 191 -31.77 -12.15 38.08
C ASP A 191 -32.11 -12.94 36.79
N ASP A 192 -33.39 -13.26 36.55
CA ASP A 192 -33.83 -14.05 35.39
C ASP A 192 -33.75 -13.26 34.05
N MET A 193 -33.64 -11.93 34.09
CA MET A 193 -33.56 -11.06 32.89
C MET A 193 -32.15 -10.92 32.29
N LEU A 194 -31.14 -11.61 32.85
CA LEU A 194 -29.74 -11.43 32.45
C LEU A 194 -29.32 -12.31 31.25
N TRP A 195 -30.16 -13.27 30.83
CA TRP A 195 -29.80 -14.29 29.83
C TRP A 195 -30.81 -14.49 28.69
N GLU A 196 -31.88 -13.69 28.61
CA GLU A 196 -32.74 -13.70 27.42
C GLU A 196 -32.10 -12.82 26.33
N ASP A 197 -31.24 -13.45 25.53
CA ASP A 197 -30.73 -12.93 24.28
C ASP A 197 -31.76 -13.20 23.18
N GLU A 198 -32.71 -12.29 22.98
CA GLU A 198 -33.36 -12.18 21.67
C GLU A 198 -32.32 -11.60 20.70
N ASP A 199 -31.59 -12.50 20.03
CA ASP A 199 -31.08 -12.43 18.64
C ASP A 199 -29.84 -13.35 18.48
N GLU A 200 -30.03 -14.67 18.56
CA GLU A 200 -29.04 -15.65 18.12
C GLU A 200 -28.88 -15.58 16.58
N THR A 201 -27.83 -14.91 16.11
CA THR A 201 -27.31 -15.13 14.75
C THR A 201 -25.98 -15.87 14.85
N GLU A 202 -25.99 -17.11 14.33
CA GLU A 202 -24.87 -18.06 14.32
C GLU A 202 -23.60 -17.44 13.70
N ALA A 203 -22.51 -17.41 14.48
CA ALA A 203 -21.17 -17.18 13.97
C ALA A 203 -20.39 -18.50 13.98
N GLU A 204 -20.26 -19.13 12.81
CA GLU A 204 -19.41 -20.30 12.62
C GLU A 204 -17.92 -19.97 12.85
N ALA A 205 -17.27 -20.83 13.63
CA ALA A 205 -15.84 -20.79 13.89
C ALA A 205 -15.04 -21.32 12.69
N THR A 206 -14.05 -20.54 12.22
CA THR A 206 -13.03 -21.03 11.27
C THR A 206 -11.70 -21.30 11.97
N SER A 207 -11.26 -22.54 11.80
CA SER A 207 -10.06 -23.17 12.33
C SER A 207 -8.75 -22.54 11.80
N SER A 208 -7.78 -22.43 12.71
CA SER A 208 -6.39 -21.99 12.55
C SER A 208 -5.52 -22.86 11.63
N ASP A 209 -4.69 -22.25 10.78
CA ASP A 209 -3.20 -22.40 10.75
C ASP A 209 -2.59 -21.73 9.50
N LEU A 210 -2.16 -20.46 9.60
CA LEU A 210 -1.24 -19.82 8.66
C LEU A 210 -0.36 -18.79 9.39
N GLU A 211 0.94 -18.82 9.10
CA GLU A 211 1.98 -17.97 9.71
C GLU A 211 1.62 -16.48 9.69
N PHE A 212 1.68 -15.85 10.87
CA PHE A 212 1.42 -14.44 11.11
C PHE A 212 2.42 -13.51 10.39
N ASP A 213 2.00 -12.86 9.31
CA ASP A 213 2.71 -11.75 8.66
C ASP A 213 2.21 -10.41 9.25
N PRO A 214 3.06 -9.61 9.91
CA PRO A 214 2.66 -8.35 10.56
C PRO A 214 2.24 -7.23 9.58
N TYR A 215 2.22 -7.50 8.26
CA TYR A 215 1.67 -6.59 7.24
C TYR A 215 0.47 -7.16 6.46
N ASP A 216 -0.04 -8.34 6.83
CA ASP A 216 -1.25 -8.94 6.25
C ASP A 216 -2.50 -8.56 7.06
N ASP A 217 -2.70 -7.25 7.22
CA ASP A 217 -3.94 -6.71 7.78
C ASP A 217 -4.93 -6.43 6.64
N ALA A 218 -5.91 -7.33 6.55
CA ALA A 218 -7.20 -7.22 5.88
C ALA A 218 -7.24 -6.88 4.37
N THR A 219 -7.08 -7.89 3.50
CA THR A 219 -7.89 -8.00 2.25
C THR A 219 -8.15 -9.45 1.83
N ILE A 220 -8.38 -10.37 2.77
CA ILE A 220 -8.91 -11.69 2.46
C ILE A 220 -10.39 -11.67 2.86
N ASN A 221 -11.27 -11.82 1.87
CA ASN A 221 -12.74 -11.73 1.90
C ASN A 221 -13.42 -10.37 1.71
N VAL A 222 -12.86 -9.49 0.86
CA VAL A 222 -13.74 -8.58 0.09
C VAL A 222 -14.06 -9.28 -1.22
N SER A 223 -15.31 -9.74 -1.39
CA SER A 223 -15.76 -10.39 -2.63
C SER A 223 -15.47 -9.51 -3.83
N GLN A 224 -15.16 -10.14 -4.96
CA GLN A 224 -14.81 -9.48 -6.22
C GLN A 224 -15.86 -8.43 -6.65
N ASP A 225 -17.12 -8.68 -6.28
CA ASP A 225 -18.27 -7.81 -6.55
C ASP A 225 -18.22 -6.51 -5.74
N VAL A 226 -17.77 -6.56 -4.47
CA VAL A 226 -17.65 -5.39 -3.59
C VAL A 226 -16.51 -4.46 -4.05
N LEU A 227 -15.44 -5.03 -4.61
CA LEU A 227 -14.36 -4.27 -5.23
C LEU A 227 -14.74 -3.69 -6.60
N GLU A 228 -15.69 -4.29 -7.31
CA GLU A 228 -16.21 -3.75 -8.57
C GLU A 228 -17.25 -2.64 -8.31
N GLU A 229 -18.09 -2.79 -7.30
CA GLU A 229 -19.08 -1.80 -6.86
C GLU A 229 -18.41 -0.52 -6.30
N LEU A 230 -17.30 -0.65 -5.56
CA LEU A 230 -16.48 0.49 -5.11
C LEU A 230 -15.76 1.23 -6.25
N MET A 231 -15.72 0.65 -7.46
CA MET A 231 -14.98 1.17 -8.60
C MET A 231 -15.88 1.60 -9.77
N ILE A 232 -17.22 1.51 -9.64
CA ILE A 232 -18.21 1.84 -10.69
C ILE A 232 -19.14 3.02 -10.34
N SER A 233 -19.04 3.63 -9.17
CA SER A 233 -20.01 4.67 -8.75
C SER A 233 -19.67 6.13 -9.09
N ASP A 234 -19.10 6.43 -10.26
CA ASP A 234 -18.96 7.83 -10.72
C ASP A 234 -18.95 7.98 -12.27
N VAL A 235 -19.78 7.23 -13.00
CA VAL A 235 -20.17 7.60 -14.37
C VAL A 235 -21.65 7.28 -14.60
N ASP A 236 -22.52 8.07 -14.00
CA ASP A 236 -23.77 8.46 -14.65
C ASP A 236 -23.93 9.97 -14.40
N ASP A 237 -23.43 10.76 -15.34
CA ASP A 237 -23.86 12.15 -15.52
C ASP A 237 -25.38 12.11 -15.77
N VAL A 238 -26.17 12.16 -14.70
CA VAL A 238 -27.58 12.51 -14.79
C VAL A 238 -27.63 14.00 -15.10
N ASP A 239 -27.83 14.29 -16.38
CA ASP A 239 -28.22 15.60 -16.90
C ASP A 239 -29.34 16.19 -16.03
N PHE A 240 -28.98 17.16 -15.19
CA PHE A 240 -29.94 17.96 -14.44
C PHE A 240 -30.59 18.93 -15.43
N GLU A 241 -31.75 18.55 -15.98
CA GLU A 241 -32.63 19.47 -16.69
C GLU A 241 -33.10 20.55 -15.72
N GLY A 242 -32.68 21.78 -16.00
CA GLY A 242 -33.07 22.97 -15.26
C GLY A 242 -34.58 23.23 -15.34
N PHE A 243 -35.11 23.71 -14.23
CA PHE A 243 -36.39 24.40 -14.17
C PHE A 243 -36.15 25.90 -14.01
#